data_AF-A0A920AEF8-F1
#
_entry.id   AF-A0A920AEF8-F1
#
_cell.length_a   1.000
_cell.length_b   1.000
_cell.length_c   1.000
_cell.angle_alpha   90.00
_cell.angle_beta   90.00
_cell.angle_gamma   90.00
#
_symmetry.space_group_name_H-M   'P 1'
#
loop_
_entity.id
_entity.type
_entity.pdbx_description
1 polymer ?
#
loop_
_entity_poly.entity_id
_entity_poly.type
_entity_poly.pdbx_seq_one_letter_code
_entity_poly.pdbx_strand_id
1 'polypeptide(L)'
;MKKFKSTLLTLTFICAISLNAQTTNIEGIDFPDELSLNDDTFVLNGGGLREKLGFLDLYVGGLYLSANSSDANQIVTSGNSMAIRIVIASRLVSRERFIEALEEGFENTTVGKYTPMQIESFKKYLSDAFEPGDEIILAYSSTEERTYLYKKHRSSRRIFWTSL
;
A
#
# COMPACT_ATOMS: atom_id res chain seq x y z
N MET A 1 55.02 -21.72 -37.48
CA MET A 1 54.68 -20.34 -37.08
C MET A 1 53.22 -20.31 -36.65
N LYS A 2 52.94 -19.63 -35.53
CA LYS A 2 51.77 -19.84 -34.66
C LYS A 2 50.47 -19.31 -35.29
N LYS A 3 49.37 -20.04 -35.03
CA LYS A 3 48.00 -19.76 -35.49
C LYS A 3 47.49 -18.46 -34.89
N PHE A 4 47.03 -17.53 -35.73
CA PHE A 4 46.31 -16.31 -35.30
C PHE A 4 44.84 -16.44 -35.67
N LYS A 5 44.12 -17.27 -34.92
CA LYS A 5 42.66 -17.20 -34.80
C LYS A 5 42.41 -16.67 -33.39
N SER A 6 42.13 -15.38 -33.26
CA SER A 6 41.69 -14.81 -32.00
C SER A 6 40.58 -13.80 -32.31
N THR A 7 39.39 -14.38 -32.34
CA THR A 7 38.09 -13.82 -31.98
C THR A 7 38.14 -12.37 -31.50
N LEU A 8 37.55 -11.49 -32.30
CA LEU A 8 37.18 -10.13 -31.93
C LEU A 8 36.22 -10.23 -30.73
N LEU A 9 36.76 -10.01 -29.53
CA LEU A 9 36.04 -10.00 -28.27
C LEU A 9 35.21 -8.70 -28.20
N THR A 10 34.02 -8.72 -28.78
CA THR A 10 33.01 -7.66 -28.60
C THR A 10 32.60 -7.68 -27.13
N LEU A 11 33.23 -6.84 -26.32
CA LEU A 11 32.87 -6.61 -24.92
C LEU A 11 31.57 -5.80 -24.89
N THR A 12 30.44 -6.48 -25.10
CA THR A 12 29.11 -5.92 -24.83
C THR A 12 28.98 -5.77 -23.32
N PHE A 13 29.25 -4.56 -22.82
CA PHE A 13 28.97 -4.15 -21.46
C PHE A 13 27.45 -4.20 -21.25
N ILE A 14 26.95 -5.34 -20.77
CA ILE A 14 25.59 -5.46 -20.26
C ILE A 14 25.56 -4.61 -18.99
N CYS A 15 25.23 -3.34 -19.15
CA CYS A 15 24.85 -2.47 -18.05
C CYS A 15 23.54 -3.04 -17.52
N ALA A 16 23.61 -3.88 -16.49
CA ALA A 16 22.44 -4.23 -15.70
C ALA A 16 21.99 -2.95 -15.00
N ILE A 17 21.14 -2.18 -15.69
CA ILE A 17 20.47 -1.03 -15.09
C ILE A 17 19.55 -1.64 -14.04
N SER A 18 20.00 -1.65 -12.79
CA SER A 18 19.11 -1.90 -11.66
C SER A 18 18.07 -0.79 -11.71
N LEU A 19 16.87 -1.11 -12.20
CA LEU A 19 15.68 -0.29 -12.03
C LEU A 19 15.47 -0.18 -10.51
N ASN A 20 16.05 0.84 -9.90
CA ASN A 20 15.70 1.18 -8.53
C ASN A 20 14.25 1.65 -8.58
N ALA A 21 13.36 0.92 -7.92
CA ALA A 21 12.01 1.37 -7.71
C ALA A 21 12.08 2.72 -7.00
N GLN A 22 11.53 3.76 -7.63
CA GLN A 22 11.54 5.10 -7.05
C GLN A 22 10.62 5.12 -5.84
N THR A 23 11.04 5.86 -4.82
CA THR A 23 10.29 5.99 -3.58
C THR A 23 10.28 7.44 -3.13
N THR A 24 9.12 7.89 -2.65
CA THR A 24 8.96 9.16 -1.97
C THR A 24 9.00 8.95 -0.46
N ASN A 25 9.86 9.70 0.23
CA ASN A 25 9.90 9.70 1.68
C ASN A 25 8.77 10.58 2.23
N ILE A 26 7.92 9.98 3.06
CA ILE A 26 6.82 10.66 3.75
C ILE A 26 7.02 10.40 5.23
N GLU A 27 7.35 11.45 5.99
CA GLU A 27 7.47 11.39 7.44
C GLU A 27 8.46 10.30 7.92
N GLY A 28 9.58 10.17 7.20
CA GLY A 28 10.63 9.19 7.51
C GLY A 28 10.37 7.77 7.00
N ILE A 29 9.27 7.54 6.27
CA ILE A 29 8.91 6.24 5.70
C ILE A 29 8.92 6.32 4.17
N ASP A 30 9.57 5.35 3.53
CA ASP A 30 9.62 5.28 2.07
C ASP A 30 8.36 4.62 1.50
N PHE A 31 7.70 5.35 0.60
CA PHE A 31 6.56 4.90 -0.18
C PHE A 31 6.99 4.70 -1.62
N PRO A 32 6.78 3.51 -2.23
CA PRO A 32 7.07 3.34 -3.64
C PRO A 32 6.20 4.28 -4.47
N ASP A 33 6.79 4.91 -5.49
CA ASP A 33 6.07 5.87 -6.33
C ASP A 33 5.03 5.16 -7.21
N GLU A 34 5.27 3.89 -7.52
CA GLU A 34 4.33 2.99 -8.19
C GLU A 34 4.10 1.74 -7.35
N LEU A 35 2.84 1.33 -7.26
CA LEU A 35 2.41 0.12 -6.56
C LEU A 35 1.65 -0.75 -7.56
N SER A 36 2.12 -1.97 -7.81
CA SER A 36 1.38 -2.96 -8.62
C SER A 36 0.78 -4.02 -7.70
N LEU A 37 -0.53 -4.17 -7.71
CA LEU A 37 -1.26 -5.20 -6.98
C LEU A 37 -2.23 -5.90 -7.94
N ASN A 38 -2.10 -7.22 -8.03
CA ASN A 38 -2.84 -8.02 -9.02
C ASN A 38 -2.59 -7.45 -10.43
N ASP A 39 -3.66 -7.11 -11.16
CA ASP A 39 -3.61 -6.52 -12.51
C ASP A 39 -3.68 -4.98 -12.51
N ASP A 40 -3.82 -4.35 -11.33
CA ASP A 40 -3.86 -2.90 -11.20
C ASP A 40 -2.47 -2.31 -10.91
N THR A 41 -2.16 -1.19 -11.56
CA THR A 41 -1.00 -0.35 -11.23
C THR A 41 -1.49 1.00 -10.75
N PHE A 42 -0.95 1.43 -9.61
CA PHE A 42 -1.28 2.68 -8.96
C PHE A 42 -0.05 3.56 -8.83
N VAL A 43 -0.26 4.87 -8.91
CA VAL A 43 0.76 5.91 -8.70
C VAL A 43 0.49 6.60 -7.37
N LEU A 44 1.55 6.89 -6.61
CA LEU A 44 1.47 7.64 -5.37
C LEU A 44 0.99 9.07 -5.65
N ASN A 45 -0.20 9.40 -5.15
CA ASN A 45 -0.79 10.72 -5.27
C ASN A 45 -0.37 11.67 -4.12
N GLY A 46 -0.05 11.09 -2.96
CA GLY A 46 0.40 11.83 -1.78
C GLY A 46 0.19 11.03 -0.51
N GLY A 47 0.63 11.58 0.63
CA GLY A 47 0.48 10.92 1.92
C GLY A 47 0.80 11.86 3.08
N GLY A 48 0.67 11.34 4.29
CA GLY A 48 0.95 12.10 5.51
C GLY A 48 0.84 11.28 6.78
N LEU A 49 1.35 11.85 7.86
CA LEU A 49 1.26 11.31 9.21
C LEU A 49 -0.11 11.61 9.82
N ARG A 50 -0.75 10.59 10.41
CA ARG A 50 -1.89 10.80 11.30
C ARG A 50 -1.40 10.89 12.73
N GLU A 51 -1.65 12.02 13.36
CA GLU A 51 -1.33 12.26 14.78
C GLU A 51 -2.60 12.28 15.65
N LYS A 52 -2.46 11.94 16.92
CA LYS A 52 -3.45 12.19 17.96
C LYS A 52 -2.86 13.13 19.01
N LEU A 53 -3.66 14.05 19.54
CA LEU A 53 -3.22 14.98 20.60
C LEU A 53 -1.97 15.84 20.26
N GLY A 54 -1.59 15.96 18.97
CA GLY A 54 -0.51 16.83 18.50
C GLY A 54 0.93 16.38 18.79
N PHE A 55 1.13 15.20 19.36
CA PHE A 55 2.47 14.61 19.59
C PHE A 55 2.47 13.07 19.50
N LEU A 56 1.34 12.48 19.13
CA LEU A 56 1.16 11.03 19.13
C LEU A 56 1.02 10.52 17.70
N ASP A 57 2.16 10.22 17.10
CA ASP A 57 2.26 9.60 15.79
C ASP A 57 1.52 8.24 15.82
N LEU A 58 0.51 8.07 14.97
CA LEU A 58 -0.23 6.81 14.88
C LEU A 58 0.32 5.99 13.72
N TYR A 59 0.22 6.52 12.51
CA TYR A 59 0.66 5.87 11.28
C TYR A 59 0.90 6.88 10.17
N VAL A 60 1.69 6.51 9.18
CA VAL A 60 1.83 7.26 7.93
C VAL A 60 1.01 6.58 6.85
N GLY A 61 0.14 7.35 6.19
CA GLY A 61 -0.71 6.87 5.10
C GLY A 61 -0.26 7.42 3.75
N GLY A 62 -0.29 6.61 2.71
CA GLY A 62 -0.13 7.00 1.31
C GLY A 62 -1.36 6.64 0.50
N LEU A 63 -1.85 7.59 -0.29
CA LEU A 63 -2.94 7.43 -1.25
C LEU A 63 -2.36 7.15 -2.63
N TYR A 64 -2.85 6.09 -3.25
CA TYR A 64 -2.44 5.59 -4.56
C TYR A 64 -3.66 5.59 -5.50
N LEU A 65 -3.49 6.13 -6.71
CA LEU A 65 -4.55 6.27 -7.70
C LEU A 65 -4.09 5.68 -9.04
N SER A 66 -5.03 5.29 -9.92
CA SER A 66 -4.67 4.94 -11.31
C SER A 66 -4.01 6.09 -12.09
N ALA A 67 -4.32 7.34 -11.71
CA ALA A 67 -3.68 8.55 -12.23
C ALA A 67 -3.74 9.65 -11.16
N ASN A 68 -2.68 10.46 -11.06
CA ASN A 68 -2.62 11.55 -10.08
C ASN A 68 -3.73 12.58 -10.31
N SER A 69 -4.32 13.05 -9.22
CA SER A 69 -5.33 14.11 -9.19
C SER A 69 -5.21 14.93 -7.91
N SER A 70 -5.53 16.22 -8.02
CA SER A 70 -5.67 17.13 -6.88
C SER A 70 -7.13 17.42 -6.54
N ASP A 71 -8.10 16.86 -7.29
CA ASP A 71 -9.52 17.06 -7.04
C ASP A 71 -10.04 16.00 -6.06
N ALA A 72 -10.21 16.41 -4.81
CA ALA A 72 -10.67 15.51 -3.74
C ALA A 72 -12.07 14.92 -4.01
N ASN A 73 -12.98 15.69 -4.61
CA ASN A 73 -14.32 15.20 -4.90
C ASN A 73 -14.27 14.15 -6.00
N GLN A 74 -13.46 14.39 -7.04
CA GLN A 74 -13.24 13.41 -8.10
C GLN A 74 -12.65 12.12 -7.52
N ILE A 75 -11.65 12.20 -6.64
CA ILE A 75 -10.99 11.02 -6.06
C ILE A 75 -11.99 10.16 -5.28
N VAL A 76 -12.70 10.76 -4.32
CA VAL A 76 -13.59 10.04 -3.39
C VAL A 76 -14.84 9.50 -4.11
N THR A 77 -15.31 10.17 -5.16
CA THR A 77 -16.52 9.74 -5.90
C THR A 77 -16.21 8.91 -7.14
N SER A 78 -14.93 8.76 -7.53
CA SER A 78 -14.56 7.95 -8.67
C SER A 78 -14.82 6.47 -8.42
N GLY A 79 -15.29 5.78 -9.47
CA GLY A 79 -15.33 4.31 -9.51
C GLY A 79 -14.03 3.69 -10.01
N ASN A 80 -12.90 4.41 -9.96
CA ASN A 80 -11.61 3.95 -10.47
C ASN A 80 -10.86 3.14 -9.42
N SER A 81 -9.97 2.26 -9.86
CA SER A 81 -9.06 1.56 -8.95
C SER A 81 -8.26 2.57 -8.10
N MET A 82 -8.20 2.33 -6.79
CA MET A 82 -7.44 3.14 -5.84
C MET A 82 -6.91 2.28 -4.70
N ALA A 83 -5.84 2.72 -4.05
CA ALA A 83 -5.30 2.04 -2.88
C ALA A 83 -4.86 3.02 -1.78
N ILE A 84 -4.96 2.57 -0.53
CA ILE A 84 -4.43 3.26 0.64
C ILE A 84 -3.42 2.31 1.29
N ARG A 85 -2.17 2.76 1.42
CA ARG A 85 -1.11 2.07 2.16
C ARG A 85 -0.90 2.77 3.49
N ILE A 86 -1.01 2.05 4.60
CA ILE A 86 -0.81 2.54 5.96
C ILE A 86 0.42 1.84 6.53
N VAL A 87 1.35 2.59 7.10
CA VAL A 87 2.50 2.07 7.85
C VAL A 87 2.39 2.50 9.30
N ILE A 88 2.26 1.53 10.20
CA ILE A 88 2.08 1.78 11.63
C ILE A 88 3.34 2.44 12.21
N ALA A 89 3.20 3.61 12.81
CA ALA A 89 4.34 4.35 13.37
C ALA A 89 4.54 4.05 14.87
N SER A 90 3.46 3.75 15.59
CA SER A 90 3.48 3.64 17.06
C SER A 90 2.77 2.39 17.60
N ARG A 91 3.27 1.91 18.74
CA ARG A 91 2.66 0.83 19.54
C ARG A 91 1.29 1.20 20.10
N LEU A 92 0.90 2.47 19.99
CA LEU A 92 -0.38 2.98 20.49
C LEU A 92 -1.54 2.68 19.54
N VAL A 93 -1.23 2.33 18.29
CA VAL A 93 -2.18 1.74 17.35
C VAL A 93 -2.30 0.25 17.66
N SER A 94 -3.06 -0.07 18.72
CA SER A 94 -3.45 -1.44 18.97
C SER A 94 -4.44 -1.90 17.90
N ARG A 95 -4.54 -3.21 17.71
CA ARG A 95 -5.53 -3.80 16.82
C ARG A 95 -6.93 -3.32 17.16
N GLU A 96 -7.29 -3.36 18.44
CA GLU A 96 -8.62 -3.00 18.94
C GLU A 96 -8.98 -1.57 18.55
N ARG A 97 -8.06 -0.62 18.78
CA ARG A 97 -8.26 0.80 18.45
C ARG A 97 -8.36 1.04 16.95
N PHE A 98 -7.60 0.29 16.16
CA PHE A 98 -7.67 0.39 14.70
C PHE A 98 -9.01 -0.12 14.18
N ILE A 99 -9.48 -1.26 14.69
CA ILE A 99 -10.77 -1.84 14.34
C ILE A 99 -11.91 -0.91 14.77
N GLU A 100 -11.88 -0.38 15.99
CA GLU A 100 -12.87 0.59 16.50
C GLU A 100 -12.95 1.82 15.58
N ALA A 101 -11.81 2.43 15.26
CA ALA A 101 -11.77 3.59 14.36
C ALA A 101 -12.26 3.28 12.94
N LEU A 102 -12.08 2.04 12.47
CA LEU A 102 -12.59 1.58 11.19
C LEU A 102 -14.11 1.38 11.22
N GLU A 103 -14.64 0.77 12.28
CA GLU A 103 -16.09 0.63 12.48
C GLU A 103 -16.78 1.98 12.54
N GLU A 104 -16.25 2.91 13.32
CA GLU A 104 -16.71 4.30 13.34
C GLU A 104 -16.65 4.93 11.94
N GLY A 105 -15.61 4.64 11.16
CA GLY A 105 -15.49 5.10 9.78
C GLY A 105 -16.60 4.58 8.87
N PHE A 106 -16.97 3.30 9.02
CA PHE A 106 -18.09 2.70 8.28
C PHE A 106 -19.44 3.24 8.74
N GLU A 107 -19.65 3.47 10.04
CA GLU A 107 -20.90 4.03 10.55
C GLU A 107 -21.11 5.48 10.11
N ASN A 108 -20.03 6.26 10.00
CA ASN A 108 -20.09 7.68 9.62
C ASN A 108 -20.07 7.93 8.11
N THR A 109 -19.88 6.90 7.27
CA THR A 109 -19.88 7.09 5.81
C THR A 109 -21.29 7.41 5.31
N THR A 110 -21.39 8.43 4.46
CA THR A 110 -22.65 8.80 3.79
C THR A 110 -22.79 8.17 2.40
N VAL A 111 -21.77 7.44 1.95
CA VAL A 111 -21.66 6.86 0.60
C VAL A 111 -21.10 5.44 0.66
N GLY A 112 -21.49 4.62 -0.31
CA GLY A 112 -21.11 3.21 -0.38
C GLY A 112 -22.09 2.30 0.36
N LYS A 113 -21.96 0.99 0.11
CA LYS A 113 -22.71 -0.05 0.82
C LYS A 113 -21.72 -1.01 1.44
N TYR A 114 -21.90 -1.28 2.72
CA TYR A 114 -21.20 -2.36 3.41
C TYR A 114 -22.22 -3.30 4.05
N THR A 115 -21.82 -4.54 4.23
CA THR A 115 -22.56 -5.53 4.99
C THR A 115 -21.85 -5.81 6.31
N PRO A 116 -22.57 -6.17 7.38
CA PRO A 116 -21.93 -6.60 8.63
C PRO A 116 -20.93 -7.75 8.41
N MET A 117 -21.20 -8.64 7.45
CA MET A 117 -20.31 -9.74 7.10
C MET A 117 -18.98 -9.28 6.51
N GLN A 118 -18.96 -8.21 5.72
CA GLN A 118 -17.72 -7.64 5.19
C GLN A 118 -16.87 -7.03 6.30
N ILE A 119 -17.49 -6.35 7.27
CA ILE A 119 -16.81 -5.84 8.46
C ILE A 119 -16.21 -6.99 9.27
N GLU A 120 -16.98 -8.06 9.51
CA GLU A 120 -16.48 -9.23 10.26
C GLU A 120 -15.32 -9.93 9.54
N SER A 121 -15.40 -10.09 8.21
CA SER A 121 -14.29 -10.61 7.41
C SER A 121 -13.04 -9.74 7.52
N PHE A 122 -13.21 -8.42 7.48
CA PHE A 122 -12.12 -7.46 7.66
C PHE A 122 -11.45 -7.60 9.03
N LYS A 123 -12.25 -7.63 10.11
CA LYS A 123 -11.77 -7.82 11.48
C LYS A 123 -11.02 -9.14 11.66
N LYS A 124 -11.53 -10.20 11.03
CA LYS A 124 -10.92 -11.53 11.07
C LYS A 124 -9.59 -11.56 10.34
N TYR A 125 -9.47 -10.87 9.20
CA TYR A 125 -8.22 -10.79 8.46
C TYR A 125 -7.13 -10.05 9.24
N LEU A 126 -7.49 -8.95 9.92
CA LEU A 126 -6.58 -8.21 10.79
C LEU A 126 -6.57 -8.76 12.22
N SER A 127 -6.49 -10.09 12.41
CA SER A 127 -6.60 -10.72 13.73
C SER A 127 -5.39 -10.51 14.64
N ASP A 128 -4.20 -10.37 14.09
CA ASP A 128 -2.99 -10.28 14.92
C ASP A 128 -2.71 -8.85 15.36
N ALA A 129 -1.99 -8.72 16.47
CA ALA A 129 -1.51 -7.45 16.98
C ALA A 129 -0.69 -6.70 15.92
N PHE A 130 -0.71 -5.37 16.01
CA PHE A 130 0.13 -4.51 15.18
C PHE A 130 1.41 -4.12 15.90
N GLU A 131 2.49 -4.12 15.13
CA GLU A 131 3.80 -3.63 15.54
C GLU A 131 4.20 -2.42 14.70
N PRO A 132 4.99 -1.47 15.25
CA PRO A 132 5.57 -0.40 14.45
C PRO A 132 6.31 -0.93 13.21
N GLY A 133 5.96 -0.39 12.05
CA GLY A 133 6.43 -0.77 10.73
C GLY A 133 5.60 -1.86 10.05
N ASP A 134 4.54 -2.38 10.68
CA ASP A 134 3.54 -3.18 9.97
C ASP A 134 2.86 -2.34 8.90
N GLU A 135 2.60 -2.97 7.75
CA GLU A 135 1.95 -2.34 6.61
C GLU A 135 0.56 -2.94 6.39
N ILE A 136 -0.41 -2.07 6.16
CA ILE A 136 -1.77 -2.44 5.79
C ILE A 136 -2.09 -1.76 4.47
N ILE A 137 -2.49 -2.52 3.45
CA ILE A 137 -2.90 -1.95 2.17
C ILE A 137 -4.35 -2.33 1.89
N LEU A 138 -5.19 -1.33 1.67
CA LEU A 138 -6.53 -1.49 1.14
C LEU A 138 -6.50 -1.10 -0.33
N ALA A 139 -6.88 -1.98 -1.23
CA ALA A 139 -6.88 -1.70 -2.67
C ALA A 139 -8.24 -2.06 -3.27
N TYR A 140 -8.92 -1.08 -3.85
CA TYR A 140 -10.10 -1.29 -4.66
C TYR A 140 -9.69 -1.46 -6.13
N SER A 141 -10.18 -2.54 -6.76
CA SER A 141 -10.07 -2.79 -8.19
C SER A 141 -11.41 -2.51 -8.85
N SER A 142 -11.44 -1.54 -9.78
CA SER A 142 -12.62 -1.28 -10.60
C SER A 142 -12.84 -2.39 -11.64
N THR A 143 -11.79 -3.10 -12.04
CA THR A 143 -11.84 -4.18 -13.03
C THR A 143 -12.52 -5.43 -12.46
N GLU A 144 -12.16 -5.80 -11.23
CA GLU A 144 -12.74 -6.96 -10.53
C GLU A 144 -13.96 -6.60 -9.66
N GLU A 145 -14.28 -5.30 -9.54
CA GLU A 145 -15.29 -4.73 -8.63
C GLU A 145 -15.13 -5.21 -7.18
N ARG A 146 -13.87 -5.32 -6.71
CA ARG A 146 -13.52 -5.92 -5.42
C ARG A 146 -12.52 -5.09 -4.64
N THR A 147 -12.57 -5.22 -3.32
CA THR A 147 -11.57 -4.65 -2.41
C THR A 147 -10.67 -5.75 -1.86
N TYR A 148 -9.36 -5.57 -2.02
CA TYR A 148 -8.32 -6.40 -1.43
C TYR A 148 -7.78 -5.76 -0.18
N LEU A 149 -7.47 -6.60 0.79
CA LEU A 149 -6.81 -6.21 2.03
C LEU A 149 -5.52 -7.00 2.17
N TYR A 150 -4.42 -6.29 2.35
CA TYR A 150 -3.10 -6.88 2.57
C TYR A 150 -2.58 -6.43 3.92
N LYS A 151 -2.05 -7.38 4.68
CA LYS A 151 -1.28 -7.10 5.90
C LYS A 151 0.11 -7.69 5.75
N LYS A 152 1.14 -6.87 5.95
CA LYS A 152 2.54 -7.29 5.93
C LYS A 152 3.18 -6.92 7.26
N HIS A 153 3.67 -7.93 7.96
CA HIS A 153 4.43 -7.70 9.18
C HIS A 153 5.84 -7.21 8.88
N ARG A 154 6.35 -6.27 9.67
CA ARG A 154 7.74 -5.79 9.54
C ARG A 154 8.75 -6.94 9.62
N SER A 155 8.49 -7.93 10.48
CA SER A 155 9.31 -9.11 10.70
C SER A 155 9.14 -10.20 9.64
N SER A 156 8.08 -10.13 8.82
CA SER A 156 7.76 -11.14 7.81
C SER A 156 8.29 -10.76 6.44
N ARG A 157 9.38 -11.43 6.01
CA ARG A 157 9.81 -11.49 4.61
C ARG A 157 8.89 -12.35 3.71
N ARG A 158 7.66 -12.68 4.15
CA ARG A 158 6.72 -13.54 3.42
C ARG A 158 5.38 -12.83 3.21
N ILE A 159 5.07 -12.59 1.94
CA ILE A 159 3.80 -12.07 1.46
C ILE A 159 2.78 -13.21 1.53
N PHE A 160 1.73 -13.06 2.34
CA PHE A 160 0.56 -13.93 2.28
C PHE A 160 -0.50 -13.24 1.41
N TRP A 161 -0.80 -13.84 0.26
CA TRP A 161 -1.92 -13.45 -0.60
C TRP A 161 -3.14 -14.30 -0.22
N THR A 162 -4.23 -13.66 0.21
CA THR A 162 -5.56 -14.29 0.21
C THR A 162 -6.59 -13.24 -0.18
N SER A 163 -7.35 -13.48 -1.25
CA SER A 163 -8.48 -12.63 -1.63
C SER A 163 -9.67 -12.84 -0.69
N LEU A 164 -10.47 -11.79 -0.49
CA LEU A 164 -11.76 -11.81 0.22
C LEU A 164 -12.92 -11.73 -0.80
#